data_AF-A0A0G0D946-F1
#
_entry.id   AF-A0A0G0D946-F1
#
_cell.length_a   1.000
_cell.length_b   1.000
_cell.length_c   1.000
_cell.angle_alpha   90.00
_cell.angle_beta   90.00
_cell.angle_gamma   90.00
#
_symmetry.space_group_name_H-M   'P 1'
#
loop_
_entity.id
_entity.type
_entity.pdbx_description
1 polymer ?
#
loop_
_entity_poly.entity_id
_entity_poly.type
_entity_poly.pdbx_seq_one_letter_code
_entity_poly.pdbx_strand_id
1 'polypeptide(L)'
;MAMITFNRQQHLKLGDIYFDFAPGSLKNIFGFLSILFTLSLIYSLFYHFWLINAWAFIGSLALVTIVTEFSSLKQNISHYFLANLDFSSLALRKLPKIIIPLAILWTDLLMIWYVNKKASTELIRSPWELLNFKFWVLLSIASILLIIWILQTQKSQKKLFLVSLHFLIISSLALWLYPLGFGYDQFLHQSALQVIKDTGTLKPHLFLYIGQYAWTLFLSDLWQVSLIKINQYLVPVSFALLWPYTLYYGLKYGLKWSTKITLSTILISIIFGFNFAIMTTPQNLAFILSTIFIFLLPLLQKNQNYLIFATLFSLGLLTIHPLGGISSFILVLFLWWEKTKFSPLTKKIGNLGLYLSAVVSLPLFFALYQYLAKKSWTNIFSWHVPKFNVPKLHWAQSYNFALDFAHNLGQNIDLIFMILFILSAYLIFKKHKYLFFTRHYLVLSYLALNYLVAWLFISFSEQIDYQQNDYLLRIILLFKLSSIP
;
A
#
# COMPACT_ATOMS: atom_id res chain seq x y z
N MET A 1 -29.26 42.30 -21.99
CA MET A 1 -28.56 41.90 -20.75
C MET A 1 -27.94 40.53 -21.02
N ALA A 2 -26.71 40.48 -21.51
CA ALA A 2 -26.01 39.23 -21.79
C ALA A 2 -25.63 38.58 -20.46
N MET A 3 -26.25 37.44 -20.12
CA MET A 3 -25.75 36.60 -19.04
C MET A 3 -24.38 36.08 -19.47
N ILE A 4 -23.33 36.72 -18.98
CA ILE A 4 -21.99 36.15 -18.95
C ILE A 4 -22.09 34.94 -18.03
N THR A 5 -22.31 33.76 -18.62
CA THR A 5 -22.12 32.50 -17.92
C THR A 5 -20.65 32.43 -17.57
N PHE A 6 -20.29 32.83 -16.35
CA PHE A 6 -18.98 32.54 -15.78
C PHE A 6 -18.79 31.04 -15.85
N ASN A 7 -17.91 30.61 -16.76
CA ASN A 7 -17.49 29.23 -16.88
C ASN A 7 -17.03 28.80 -15.49
N ARG A 8 -17.58 27.69 -15.00
CA ARG A 8 -17.31 27.16 -13.66
C ARG A 8 -15.83 26.75 -13.61
N GLN A 9 -14.97 27.69 -13.22
CA GLN A 9 -13.52 27.52 -13.20
C GLN A 9 -13.19 26.40 -12.21
N GLN A 10 -12.63 25.31 -12.72
CA GLN A 10 -12.31 24.13 -11.94
C GLN A 10 -11.00 24.37 -11.19
N HIS A 11 -10.99 24.02 -9.90
CA HIS A 11 -9.77 23.99 -9.09
C HIS A 11 -8.85 22.90 -9.62
N LEU A 12 -7.61 23.24 -9.99
CA LEU A 12 -6.66 22.29 -10.54
C LEU A 12 -5.48 22.11 -9.58
N LYS A 13 -5.35 20.88 -9.05
CA LYS A 13 -4.27 20.41 -8.19
C LYS A 13 -3.17 19.79 -9.05
N LEU A 14 -2.02 19.43 -8.46
CA LEU A 14 -0.96 18.67 -9.14
C LEU A 14 -1.51 17.41 -9.86
N GLY A 15 -2.50 16.78 -9.22
CA GLY A 15 -3.28 15.68 -9.78
C GLY A 15 -3.93 15.98 -11.12
N ASP A 16 -4.49 17.17 -11.26
CA ASP A 16 -5.19 17.59 -12.47
C ASP A 16 -4.24 18.01 -13.60
N ILE A 17 -3.05 18.53 -13.25
CA ILE A 17 -2.00 18.94 -14.19
C ILE A 17 -1.37 17.72 -14.90
N TYR A 18 -1.07 16.66 -14.16
CA TYR A 18 -0.33 15.51 -14.68
C TYR A 18 -1.17 14.25 -14.90
N PHE A 19 -2.34 14.17 -14.28
CA PHE A 19 -3.20 12.98 -14.30
C PHE A 19 -4.63 13.31 -14.71
N ASP A 20 -4.78 14.18 -15.71
CA ASP A 20 -6.06 14.55 -16.33
C ASP A 20 -6.91 13.33 -16.74
N PHE A 21 -6.26 12.25 -17.18
CA PHE A 21 -6.85 10.95 -17.55
C PHE A 21 -7.42 10.16 -16.36
N ALA A 22 -6.95 10.43 -15.14
CA ALA A 22 -7.37 9.68 -13.96
C ALA A 22 -8.77 10.14 -13.51
N PRO A 23 -9.71 9.23 -13.25
CA PRO A 23 -11.07 9.63 -12.93
C PRO A 23 -11.24 10.11 -11.48
N GLY A 24 -11.96 11.22 -11.31
CA GLY A 24 -12.45 11.70 -10.00
C GLY A 24 -11.34 11.93 -8.96
N SER A 25 -11.49 11.35 -7.77
CA SER A 25 -10.56 11.54 -6.65
C SER A 25 -9.21 10.84 -6.84
N LEU A 26 -9.04 9.97 -7.84
CA LEU A 26 -7.76 9.33 -8.12
C LEU A 26 -6.69 10.35 -8.53
N LYS A 27 -7.09 11.44 -9.21
CA LYS A 27 -6.18 12.55 -9.54
C LYS A 27 -5.48 13.08 -8.29
N ASN A 28 -6.26 13.33 -7.24
CA ASN A 28 -5.73 13.82 -5.96
C ASN A 28 -4.75 12.84 -5.34
N ILE A 29 -5.03 11.52 -5.43
CA ILE A 29 -4.14 10.48 -4.91
C ILE A 29 -2.83 10.46 -5.69
N PHE A 30 -2.86 10.51 -7.02
CA PHE A 30 -1.64 10.56 -7.82
C PHE A 30 -0.82 11.82 -7.57
N GLY A 31 -1.47 12.99 -7.47
CA GLY A 31 -0.81 14.23 -7.10
C GLY A 31 -0.13 14.12 -5.72
N PHE A 32 -0.87 13.65 -4.72
CA PHE A 32 -0.34 13.48 -3.36
C PHE A 32 0.83 12.48 -3.30
N LEU A 33 0.71 11.32 -3.95
CA LEU A 33 1.79 10.34 -4.01
C LEU A 33 3.01 10.88 -4.75
N SER A 34 2.82 11.67 -5.82
CA SER A 34 3.93 12.29 -6.54
C SER A 34 4.72 13.23 -5.63
N ILE A 35 4.03 14.03 -4.81
CA ILE A 35 4.65 14.88 -3.79
C ILE A 35 5.42 14.01 -2.79
N LEU A 36 4.77 13.01 -2.20
CA LEU A 36 5.40 12.16 -1.19
C LEU A 36 6.64 11.42 -1.71
N PHE A 37 6.62 10.85 -2.92
CA PHE A 37 7.80 10.21 -3.49
C PHE A 37 8.91 11.19 -3.85
N THR A 38 8.55 12.40 -4.29
CA THR A 38 9.51 13.49 -4.50
C THR A 38 10.20 13.85 -3.17
N LEU A 39 9.43 13.95 -2.09
CA LEU A 39 9.95 14.17 -0.74
C LEU A 39 10.88 13.04 -0.29
N SER A 40 10.52 11.78 -0.53
CA SER A 40 11.39 10.63 -0.24
C SER A 40 12.76 10.77 -0.91
N LEU A 41 12.80 11.15 -2.20
CA LEU A 41 14.04 11.33 -2.92
C LEU A 41 14.86 12.50 -2.37
N ILE A 42 14.23 13.65 -2.13
CA ILE A 42 14.89 14.84 -1.60
C ILE A 42 15.50 14.57 -0.23
N TYR A 43 14.71 14.03 0.71
CA TYR A 43 15.20 13.72 2.05
C TYR A 43 16.27 12.64 2.02
N SER A 44 16.19 11.68 1.10
CA SER A 44 17.28 10.70 0.90
C SER A 44 18.57 11.39 0.48
N LEU A 45 18.53 12.38 -0.41
CA LEU A 45 19.70 13.15 -0.81
C LEU A 45 20.25 13.96 0.38
N PHE A 46 19.39 14.70 1.09
CA PHE A 46 19.81 15.44 2.29
C PHE A 46 20.40 14.52 3.35
N TYR A 47 19.83 13.35 3.61
CA TYR A 47 20.32 12.41 4.61
C TYR A 47 21.73 11.88 4.30
N HIS A 48 22.05 11.62 3.02
CA HIS A 48 23.36 11.07 2.63
C HIS A 48 24.45 12.14 2.46
N PHE A 49 24.07 13.33 1.99
CA PHE A 49 25.03 14.39 1.64
C PHE A 49 25.05 15.56 2.63
N TRP A 50 24.07 15.64 3.53
CA TRP A 50 23.89 16.74 4.49
C TRP A 50 23.17 16.22 5.76
N LEU A 51 22.50 17.11 6.49
CA LEU A 51 21.64 16.86 7.64
C LEU A 51 20.16 17.14 7.31
N ILE A 52 19.25 16.29 7.77
CA ILE A 52 17.83 16.61 7.78
C ILE A 52 17.56 17.65 8.86
N ASN A 53 17.20 18.87 8.46
CA ASN A 53 16.89 19.97 9.35
C ASN A 53 15.79 20.87 8.75
N ALA A 54 15.53 22.02 9.37
CA ALA A 54 14.52 22.97 8.89
C ALA A 54 14.73 23.41 7.43
N TRP A 55 15.99 23.46 6.95
CA TRP A 55 16.29 23.79 5.56
C TRP A 55 15.88 22.68 4.59
N ALA A 56 16.02 21.41 4.99
CA ALA A 56 15.51 20.29 4.19
C ALA A 56 13.97 20.38 4.07
N PHE A 57 13.28 20.71 5.18
CA PHE A 57 11.84 20.94 5.16
C PHE A 57 11.44 22.11 4.26
N ILE A 58 11.97 23.32 4.50
CA ILE A 58 11.65 24.52 3.72
C ILE A 58 12.00 24.33 2.24
N GLY A 59 13.19 23.79 1.95
CA GLY A 59 13.64 23.52 0.59
C GLY A 59 12.72 22.53 -0.14
N SER A 60 12.27 21.49 0.56
CA SER A 60 11.32 20.53 -0.01
C SER A 60 9.94 21.13 -0.30
N LEU A 61 9.43 21.98 0.61
CA LEU A 61 8.16 22.70 0.43
C LEU A 61 8.24 23.70 -0.73
N ALA A 62 9.34 24.46 -0.80
CA ALA A 62 9.60 25.40 -1.87
C ALA A 62 9.69 24.68 -3.23
N LEU A 63 10.43 23.57 -3.30
CA LEU A 63 10.57 22.82 -4.55
C LEU A 63 9.24 22.26 -5.05
N VAL A 64 8.42 21.66 -4.18
CA VAL A 64 7.09 21.15 -4.56
C VAL A 64 6.22 22.29 -5.09
N THR A 65 6.26 23.46 -4.44
CA THR A 65 5.49 24.64 -4.85
C THR A 65 5.96 25.17 -6.20
N ILE A 66 7.27 25.37 -6.37
CA ILE A 66 7.90 25.86 -7.62
C ILE A 66 7.59 24.91 -8.78
N VAL A 67 7.75 23.59 -8.58
CA VAL A 67 7.46 22.59 -9.61
C VAL A 67 5.97 22.63 -10.00
N THR A 68 5.07 22.77 -9.03
CA THR A 68 3.63 22.87 -9.30
C THR A 68 3.31 24.14 -10.08
N GLU A 69 3.84 25.29 -9.65
CA GLU A 69 3.59 26.59 -10.29
C GLU A 69 4.18 26.63 -11.71
N PHE A 70 5.43 26.22 -11.89
CA PHE A 70 6.08 26.20 -13.20
C PHE A 70 5.31 25.29 -14.18
N SER A 71 4.82 24.15 -13.68
CA SER A 71 4.06 23.21 -14.50
C SER A 71 2.69 23.73 -14.86
N SER A 72 2.07 24.49 -13.96
CA SER A 72 0.81 25.19 -14.20
C SER A 72 0.97 26.31 -15.23
N LEU A 73 2.01 27.14 -15.09
CA LEU A 73 2.35 28.19 -16.06
C LEU A 73 2.60 27.61 -17.45
N LYS A 74 3.36 26.51 -17.55
CA LYS A 74 3.61 25.81 -18.82
C LYS A 74 2.31 25.31 -19.49
N GLN A 75 1.29 25.02 -18.70
CA GLN A 75 0.00 24.55 -19.19
C GLN A 75 -1.05 25.69 -19.32
N ASN A 76 -0.68 26.95 -19.05
CA ASN A 76 -1.57 28.12 -19.02
C ASN A 76 -2.78 27.92 -18.09
N ILE A 77 -2.54 27.35 -16.91
CA ILE A 77 -3.59 27.05 -15.93
C ILE A 77 -3.59 28.13 -14.83
N SER A 78 -4.77 28.63 -14.46
CA SER A 78 -4.94 29.55 -13.34
C SER A 78 -5.26 28.82 -12.02
N HIS A 79 -4.69 29.31 -10.91
CA HIS A 79 -4.85 28.72 -9.58
C HIS A 79 -5.83 29.53 -8.71
N TYR A 80 -6.84 28.88 -8.12
CA TYR A 80 -7.71 29.49 -7.10
C TYR A 80 -8.06 28.50 -5.98
N PHE A 81 -7.84 28.90 -4.73
CA PHE A 81 -7.84 28.01 -3.55
C PHE A 81 -9.17 27.95 -2.77
N LEU A 82 -10.13 28.87 -2.99
CA LEU A 82 -11.33 28.99 -2.15
C LEU A 82 -12.60 29.36 -2.95
N ALA A 83 -13.31 28.41 -3.56
CA ALA A 83 -14.54 28.78 -4.29
C ALA A 83 -15.76 27.86 -4.24
N ASN A 84 -15.74 26.65 -3.68
CA ASN A 84 -16.93 25.79 -3.76
C ASN A 84 -17.16 24.93 -2.51
N LEU A 85 -17.83 25.50 -1.50
CA LEU A 85 -18.59 24.75 -0.51
C LEU A 85 -20.08 24.83 -0.85
N ASP A 86 -20.60 23.79 -1.50
CA ASP A 86 -22.03 23.69 -1.81
C ASP A 86 -22.78 22.96 -0.69
N PHE A 87 -23.38 23.73 0.21
CA PHE A 87 -24.18 23.23 1.33
C PHE A 87 -25.61 22.81 0.93
N SER A 88 -26.03 23.00 -0.33
CA SER A 88 -27.37 22.61 -0.81
C SER A 88 -27.65 21.10 -0.73
N SER A 89 -26.60 20.30 -0.52
CA SER A 89 -26.70 18.85 -0.38
C SER A 89 -27.32 18.37 0.94
N LEU A 90 -27.46 19.24 1.95
CA LEU A 90 -28.01 18.97 3.29
C LEU A 90 -29.55 19.05 3.39
N ALA A 91 -30.26 19.21 2.27
CA ALA A 91 -31.72 19.31 2.28
C ALA A 91 -32.41 18.08 2.93
N LEU A 92 -33.31 18.34 3.89
CA LEU A 92 -34.07 17.36 4.69
C LEU A 92 -34.80 16.29 3.85
N ARG A 93 -35.20 16.61 2.61
CA ARG A 93 -35.86 15.64 1.70
C ARG A 93 -35.00 14.42 1.33
N LYS A 94 -33.69 14.42 1.66
CA LYS A 94 -32.77 13.29 1.43
C LYS A 94 -32.57 12.39 2.66
N LEU A 95 -33.27 12.65 3.78
CA LEU A 95 -33.15 11.94 5.06
C LEU A 95 -33.09 10.40 4.93
N PRO A 96 -33.99 9.71 4.20
CA PRO A 96 -33.94 8.24 4.09
C PRO A 96 -32.65 7.70 3.46
N LYS A 97 -32.04 8.49 2.55
CA LYS A 97 -30.75 8.14 1.90
C LYS A 97 -29.54 8.45 2.78
N ILE A 98 -29.75 9.06 3.94
CA ILE A 98 -28.70 9.45 4.90
C ILE A 98 -28.71 8.53 6.13
N ILE A 99 -29.86 7.91 6.47
CA ILE A 99 -30.00 7.02 7.63
C ILE A 99 -28.96 5.90 7.63
N ILE A 100 -28.84 5.12 6.55
CA ILE A 100 -27.89 4.00 6.50
C ILE A 100 -26.43 4.50 6.61
N PRO A 101 -25.98 5.51 5.83
CA PRO A 101 -24.67 6.13 6.06
C PRO A 101 -24.41 6.60 7.50
N LEU A 102 -25.38 7.26 8.13
CA LEU A 102 -25.25 7.70 9.52
C LEU A 102 -25.18 6.53 10.48
N ALA A 103 -25.96 5.48 10.27
CA ALA A 103 -25.91 4.26 11.07
C ALA A 103 -24.52 3.60 10.98
N ILE A 104 -23.95 3.52 9.77
CA ILE A 104 -22.58 3.02 9.56
C ILE A 104 -21.57 3.86 10.34
N LEU A 105 -21.60 5.18 10.16
CA LEU A 105 -20.70 6.10 10.87
C LEU A 105 -20.84 5.97 12.39
N TRP A 106 -22.07 5.87 12.89
CA TRP A 106 -22.34 5.72 14.31
C TRP A 106 -21.82 4.37 14.84
N THR A 107 -22.02 3.27 14.10
CA THR A 107 -21.45 1.97 14.48
C THR A 107 -19.92 1.98 14.47
N ASP A 108 -19.28 2.63 13.50
CA ASP A 108 -17.82 2.78 13.45
C ASP A 108 -17.31 3.63 14.64
N LEU A 109 -17.98 4.72 14.98
CA LEU A 109 -17.66 5.55 16.15
C LEU A 109 -17.85 4.79 17.47
N LEU A 110 -18.91 3.99 17.59
CA LEU A 110 -19.14 3.12 18.75
C LEU A 110 -18.04 2.06 18.88
N MET A 111 -17.55 1.50 17.77
CA MET A 111 -16.40 0.59 17.78
C MET A 111 -15.15 1.29 18.29
N ILE A 112 -14.83 2.50 17.78
CA ILE A 112 -13.68 3.28 18.27
C ILE A 112 -13.80 3.52 19.78
N TRP A 113 -14.96 3.97 20.24
CA TRP A 113 -15.21 4.20 21.65
C TRP A 113 -15.02 2.92 22.47
N TYR A 114 -15.58 1.80 22.01
CA TYR A 114 -15.49 0.50 22.67
C TYR A 114 -14.04 0.01 22.78
N VAL A 115 -13.29 0.07 21.69
CA VAL A 115 -11.89 -0.37 21.65
C VAL A 115 -11.02 0.48 22.57
N ASN A 116 -11.19 1.81 22.56
CA ASN A 116 -10.44 2.69 23.46
C ASN A 116 -10.76 2.43 24.94
N LYS A 117 -11.99 2.03 25.27
CA LYS A 117 -12.36 1.61 26.64
C LYS A 117 -11.75 0.26 27.05
N LYS A 118 -11.27 -0.52 26.08
CA LYS A 118 -10.62 -1.81 26.28
C LYS A 118 -9.10 -1.75 26.09
N ALA A 119 -8.55 -0.58 25.78
CA ALA A 119 -7.12 -0.39 25.63
C ALA A 119 -6.37 -0.82 26.90
N SER A 120 -5.18 -1.40 26.73
CA SER A 120 -4.34 -1.82 27.85
C SER A 120 -2.91 -1.34 27.66
N THR A 121 -2.30 -0.92 28.76
CA THR A 121 -0.86 -0.65 28.87
C THR A 121 -0.09 -1.82 29.49
N GLU A 122 -0.79 -2.90 29.84
CA GLU A 122 -0.23 -4.09 30.45
C GLU A 122 0.30 -5.09 29.40
N LEU A 123 1.14 -6.01 29.85
CA LEU A 123 1.59 -7.15 29.06
C LEU A 123 0.43 -8.14 28.86
N ILE A 124 -0.18 -8.09 27.68
CA ILE A 124 -1.20 -9.04 27.25
C ILE A 124 -0.64 -10.00 26.22
N ARG A 125 -1.17 -11.22 26.17
CA ARG A 125 -0.73 -12.22 25.19
C ARG A 125 -1.45 -12.08 23.87
N SER A 126 -2.68 -11.55 23.91
CA SER A 126 -3.54 -11.46 22.74
C SER A 126 -4.49 -10.26 22.82
N PRO A 127 -4.74 -9.55 21.71
CA PRO A 127 -5.77 -8.49 21.68
C PRO A 127 -7.17 -9.04 21.97
N TRP A 128 -7.37 -10.35 21.76
CA TRP A 128 -8.64 -11.03 22.01
C TRP A 128 -8.95 -11.23 23.50
N GLU A 129 -7.96 -11.06 24.39
CA GLU A 129 -8.19 -11.03 25.84
C GLU A 129 -8.95 -9.75 26.24
N LEU A 130 -8.77 -8.66 25.48
CA LEU A 130 -9.41 -7.37 25.73
C LEU A 130 -10.76 -7.24 25.01
N LEU A 131 -10.85 -7.79 23.80
CA LEU A 131 -12.03 -7.70 22.94
C LEU A 131 -12.91 -8.95 23.04
N ASN A 132 -14.08 -8.80 23.68
CA ASN A 132 -15.12 -9.84 23.67
C ASN A 132 -15.99 -9.81 22.39
N PHE A 133 -16.96 -10.73 22.32
CA PHE A 133 -17.87 -10.89 21.18
C PHE A 133 -18.63 -9.62 20.74
N LYS A 134 -18.81 -8.63 21.64
CA LYS A 134 -19.52 -7.37 21.32
C LYS A 134 -18.83 -6.58 20.21
N PHE A 135 -17.49 -6.57 20.20
CA PHE A 135 -16.72 -5.94 19.13
C PHE A 135 -17.03 -6.57 17.77
N TRP A 136 -17.02 -7.90 17.70
CA TRP A 136 -17.27 -8.66 16.48
C TRP A 136 -18.70 -8.50 15.95
N VAL A 137 -19.67 -8.41 16.86
CA VAL A 137 -21.06 -8.10 16.51
C VAL A 137 -21.15 -6.70 15.90
N LEU A 138 -20.53 -5.69 16.51
CA LEU A 138 -20.51 -4.32 15.98
C LEU A 138 -19.84 -4.26 14.60
N LEU A 139 -18.68 -4.92 14.45
CA LEU A 139 -17.96 -4.98 13.17
C LEU A 139 -18.82 -5.63 12.09
N SER A 140 -19.47 -6.75 12.42
CA SER A 140 -20.35 -7.48 11.51
C SER A 140 -21.56 -6.65 11.08
N ILE A 141 -22.20 -5.95 12.03
CA ILE A 141 -23.32 -5.03 11.73
C ILE A 141 -22.84 -3.91 10.81
N ALA A 142 -21.72 -3.25 11.11
CA ALA A 142 -21.16 -2.20 10.28
C ALA A 142 -20.86 -2.68 8.85
N SER A 143 -20.23 -3.85 8.71
CA SER A 143 -19.95 -4.46 7.41
C SER A 143 -21.23 -4.82 6.64
N ILE A 144 -22.25 -5.40 7.29
CA ILE A 144 -23.53 -5.73 6.65
C ILE A 144 -24.26 -4.46 6.18
N LEU A 145 -24.35 -3.43 7.03
CA LEU A 145 -24.95 -2.15 6.67
C LEU A 145 -24.23 -1.52 5.46
N LEU A 146 -22.90 -1.60 5.44
CA LEU A 146 -22.09 -1.10 4.34
C LEU A 146 -22.34 -1.89 3.03
N ILE A 147 -22.46 -3.22 3.09
CA ILE A 147 -22.85 -4.06 1.95
C ILE A 147 -24.23 -3.67 1.42
N ILE A 148 -25.23 -3.56 2.31
CA ILE A 148 -26.60 -3.14 1.95
C ILE A 148 -26.55 -1.78 1.23
N TRP A 149 -25.80 -0.82 1.78
CA TRP A 149 -25.64 0.51 1.18
C TRP A 149 -24.97 0.47 -0.21
N ILE A 150 -23.96 -0.39 -0.37
CA ILE A 150 -23.29 -0.63 -1.66
C ILE A 150 -24.26 -1.20 -2.68
N LEU A 151 -25.19 -2.07 -2.29
CA LEU A 151 -26.14 -2.69 -3.22
C LEU A 151 -27.27 -1.72 -3.67
N GLN A 152 -27.69 -0.79 -2.80
CA GLN A 152 -28.84 0.08 -3.03
C GLN A 152 -28.60 1.28 -3.93
N THR A 153 -27.41 1.89 -3.91
CA THR A 153 -27.16 3.17 -4.62
C THR A 153 -26.20 3.02 -5.80
N GLN A 154 -26.18 3.96 -6.75
CA GLN A 154 -25.25 3.91 -7.90
C GLN A 154 -24.01 4.81 -7.72
N LYS A 155 -24.09 5.83 -6.86
CA LYS A 155 -22.99 6.81 -6.67
C LYS A 155 -21.84 6.18 -5.88
N SER A 156 -20.62 6.28 -6.41
CA SER A 156 -19.47 5.55 -5.86
C SER A 156 -18.63 6.31 -4.85
N GLN A 157 -18.48 7.65 -4.97
CA GLN A 157 -17.53 8.40 -4.14
C GLN A 157 -17.88 8.38 -2.64
N LYS A 158 -19.15 8.61 -2.29
CA LYS A 158 -19.61 8.55 -0.89
C LYS A 158 -19.43 7.16 -0.29
N LYS A 159 -19.66 6.11 -1.08
CA LYS A 159 -19.45 4.73 -0.64
C LYS A 159 -17.98 4.47 -0.39
N LEU A 160 -17.13 4.89 -1.32
CA LEU A 160 -15.69 4.71 -1.22
C LEU A 160 -15.13 5.40 0.02
N PHE A 161 -15.63 6.59 0.36
CA PHE A 161 -15.29 7.26 1.61
C PHE A 161 -15.69 6.44 2.85
N LEU A 162 -16.92 5.92 2.91
CA LEU A 162 -17.36 5.07 4.03
C LEU A 162 -16.58 3.76 4.11
N VAL A 163 -16.28 3.14 2.97
CA VAL A 163 -15.42 1.94 2.90
C VAL A 163 -14.03 2.26 3.43
N SER A 164 -13.44 3.38 3.05
CA SER A 164 -12.15 3.83 3.59
C SER A 164 -12.19 4.10 5.09
N LEU A 165 -13.26 4.71 5.60
CA LEU A 165 -13.40 4.90 7.05
C LEU A 165 -13.50 3.56 7.78
N HIS A 166 -14.29 2.63 7.26
CA HIS A 166 -14.41 1.30 7.84
C HIS A 166 -13.07 0.55 7.84
N PHE A 167 -12.31 0.67 6.74
CA PHE A 167 -10.94 0.14 6.66
C PHE A 167 -10.00 0.81 7.69
N LEU A 168 -10.17 2.10 7.96
CA LEU A 168 -9.40 2.81 8.98
C LEU A 168 -9.65 2.23 10.38
N ILE A 169 -10.89 1.83 10.68
CA ILE A 169 -11.21 1.16 11.95
C ILE A 169 -10.43 -0.15 12.08
N ILE A 170 -10.46 -0.97 11.04
CA ILE A 170 -9.83 -2.28 11.03
C ILE A 170 -8.31 -2.16 11.10
N SER A 171 -7.71 -1.27 10.29
CA SER A 171 -6.25 -1.08 10.27
C SER A 171 -5.72 -0.36 11.51
N SER A 172 -6.53 0.44 12.19
CA SER A 172 -6.09 1.17 13.39
C SER A 172 -6.38 0.43 14.70
N LEU A 173 -6.90 -0.81 14.65
CA LEU A 173 -7.29 -1.55 15.84
C LEU A 173 -6.15 -1.69 16.86
N ALA A 174 -4.94 -2.03 16.38
CA ALA A 174 -3.77 -2.14 17.23
C ALA A 174 -3.36 -0.80 17.87
N LEU A 175 -3.49 0.31 17.14
CA LEU A 175 -3.18 1.65 17.67
C LEU A 175 -4.07 2.02 18.86
N TRP A 176 -5.34 1.63 18.83
CA TRP A 176 -6.28 1.94 19.90
C TRP A 176 -6.20 0.96 21.07
N LEU A 177 -5.90 -0.31 20.80
CA LEU A 177 -5.74 -1.32 21.86
C LEU A 177 -4.43 -1.19 22.63
N TYR A 178 -3.36 -0.76 21.95
CA TYR A 178 -2.01 -0.67 22.49
C TYR A 178 -1.52 0.78 22.44
N PRO A 179 -1.91 1.63 23.41
CA PRO A 179 -1.55 3.06 23.39
C PRO A 179 -0.04 3.32 23.36
N LEU A 180 0.75 2.39 23.93
CA LEU A 180 2.21 2.47 23.94
C LEU A 180 2.84 2.11 22.58
N GLY A 181 2.13 1.41 21.70
CA GLY A 181 2.63 0.91 20.42
C GLY A 181 2.47 -0.61 20.29
N PHE A 182 2.49 -1.10 19.05
CA PHE A 182 2.29 -2.51 18.74
C PHE A 182 3.44 -3.05 17.87
N GLY A 183 4.09 -4.10 18.35
CA GLY A 183 5.22 -4.75 17.69
C GLY A 183 6.57 -4.09 17.97
N TYR A 184 7.61 -4.92 18.04
CA TYR A 184 8.98 -4.49 18.33
C TYR A 184 9.55 -3.55 17.26
N ASP A 185 9.38 -3.90 15.98
CA ASP A 185 9.95 -3.13 14.84
C ASP A 185 9.50 -1.67 14.83
N GLN A 186 8.26 -1.39 15.27
CA GLN A 186 7.75 -0.03 15.32
C GLN A 186 8.59 0.86 16.25
N PHE A 187 9.02 0.35 17.42
CA PHE A 187 9.83 1.09 18.38
C PHE A 187 11.26 1.34 17.87
N LEU A 188 11.82 0.40 17.10
CA LEU A 188 13.12 0.61 16.43
C LEU A 188 13.06 1.76 15.43
N HIS A 189 12.02 1.78 14.60
CA HIS A 189 11.83 2.86 13.62
C HIS A 189 11.53 4.20 14.28
N GLN A 190 10.76 4.23 15.37
CA GLN A 190 10.52 5.44 16.16
C GLN A 190 11.81 5.99 16.78
N SER A 191 12.65 5.11 17.34
CA SER A 191 13.96 5.49 17.89
C SER A 191 14.86 6.08 16.81
N ALA A 192 14.95 5.44 15.65
CA ALA A 192 15.73 5.94 14.52
C ALA A 192 15.23 7.32 14.05
N LEU A 193 13.92 7.49 13.93
CA LEU A 193 13.28 8.76 13.59
C LEU A 193 13.61 9.87 14.59
N GLN A 194 13.60 9.56 15.88
CA GLN A 194 13.94 10.52 16.94
C GLN A 194 15.40 10.95 16.84
N VAL A 195 16.32 10.00 16.65
CA VAL A 195 17.75 10.31 16.44
C VAL A 195 17.97 11.18 15.20
N ILE A 196 17.29 10.89 14.09
CA ILE A 196 17.36 11.72 12.88
C ILE A 196 16.78 13.10 13.13
N LYS A 197 15.67 13.22 13.88
CA LYS A 197 15.09 14.52 14.23
C LYS A 197 16.05 15.37 15.08
N ASP A 198 16.73 14.74 16.03
CA ASP A 198 17.59 15.44 16.99
C ASP A 198 18.97 15.78 16.42
N THR A 199 19.52 14.91 15.57
CA THR A 199 20.90 15.04 15.05
C THR A 199 20.99 15.33 13.56
N GLY A 200 19.87 15.27 12.85
CA GLY A 200 19.77 15.41 11.41
C GLY A 200 20.19 14.18 10.60
N THR A 201 20.73 13.13 11.22
CA THR A 201 21.14 11.91 10.52
C THR A 201 21.15 10.70 11.46
N LEU A 202 21.53 9.53 10.94
CA LEU A 202 21.75 8.30 11.70
C LEU A 202 23.02 7.63 11.17
N LYS A 203 24.01 7.39 12.03
CA LYS A 203 25.26 6.72 11.63
C LYS A 203 25.27 5.24 12.04
N PRO A 204 25.78 4.32 11.20
CA PRO A 204 26.21 4.55 9.81
C PRO A 204 25.02 4.90 8.89
N HIS A 205 25.27 5.68 7.84
CA HIS A 205 24.22 6.03 6.88
C HIS A 205 23.71 4.76 6.18
N LEU A 206 22.42 4.47 6.35
CA LEU A 206 21.76 3.37 5.67
C LEU A 206 20.92 3.95 4.53
N PHE A 207 21.09 3.41 3.32
CA PHE A 207 20.26 3.77 2.17
C PHE A 207 18.81 3.28 2.29
N LEU A 208 18.54 2.41 3.27
CA LEU A 208 17.25 1.77 3.48
C LEU A 208 16.35 2.64 4.38
N TYR A 209 15.05 2.57 4.16
CA TYR A 209 13.99 3.09 5.04
C TYR A 209 13.84 4.61 5.11
N ILE A 210 14.85 5.37 4.69
CA ILE A 210 14.84 6.83 4.73
C ILE A 210 13.65 7.45 3.99
N GLY A 211 13.14 6.79 2.94
CA GLY A 211 11.98 7.25 2.20
C GLY A 211 10.70 7.31 3.02
N GLN A 212 10.50 6.38 3.96
CA GLN A 212 9.35 6.42 4.88
C GLN A 212 9.58 7.43 6.00
N TYR A 213 10.83 7.53 6.48
CA TYR A 213 11.18 8.51 7.50
C TYR A 213 10.99 9.93 6.99
N ALA A 214 11.29 10.18 5.72
CA ALA A 214 11.01 11.44 5.04
C ALA A 214 9.53 11.82 5.13
N TRP A 215 8.62 10.87 4.89
CA TRP A 215 7.19 11.13 5.01
C TRP A 215 6.82 11.49 6.43
N THR A 216 7.32 10.74 7.41
CA THR A 216 7.00 10.97 8.83
C THR A 216 7.55 12.30 9.34
N LEU A 217 8.80 12.64 9.03
CA LEU A 217 9.42 13.91 9.42
C LEU A 217 8.71 15.09 8.78
N PHE A 218 8.52 15.04 7.46
CA PHE A 218 7.83 16.11 6.73
C PHE A 218 6.40 16.33 7.22
N LEU A 219 5.62 15.25 7.43
CA LEU A 219 4.24 15.36 7.91
C LEU A 219 4.17 15.80 9.37
N SER A 220 5.14 15.41 10.21
CA SER A 220 5.27 15.90 11.59
C SER A 220 5.47 17.40 11.62
N ASP A 221 6.38 17.93 10.79
CA ASP A 221 6.69 19.36 10.74
C ASP A 221 5.56 20.15 10.07
N LEU A 222 4.94 19.60 9.01
CA LEU A 222 3.82 20.23 8.30
C LEU A 222 2.57 20.37 9.18
N TRP A 223 2.20 19.33 9.91
CA TRP A 223 0.97 19.32 10.72
C TRP A 223 1.18 19.69 12.18
N GLN A 224 2.42 19.87 12.62
CA GLN A 224 2.76 20.14 14.02
C GLN A 224 2.21 19.07 14.98
N VAL A 225 2.19 17.82 14.51
CA VAL A 225 1.79 16.64 15.29
C VAL A 225 3.07 15.90 15.70
N SER A 226 3.07 15.24 16.86
CA SER A 226 4.26 14.52 17.31
C SER A 226 4.72 13.44 16.32
N LEU A 227 6.03 13.32 16.17
CA LEU A 227 6.69 12.38 15.25
C LEU A 227 6.21 10.94 15.45
N ILE A 228 6.07 10.54 16.72
CA ILE A 228 5.61 9.21 17.14
C ILE A 228 4.18 8.95 16.65
N LYS A 229 3.27 9.93 16.77
CA LYS A 229 1.88 9.80 16.32
C LYS A 229 1.80 9.73 14.80
N ILE A 230 2.52 10.59 14.08
CA ILE A 230 2.58 10.49 12.61
C ILE A 230 3.08 9.11 12.20
N ASN A 231 4.15 8.61 12.83
CA ASN A 231 4.64 7.27 12.53
C ASN A 231 3.58 6.20 12.80
N GLN A 232 2.94 6.20 13.97
CA GLN A 232 1.89 5.26 14.34
C GLN A 232 0.76 5.19 13.30
N TYR A 233 0.26 6.35 12.85
CA TYR A 233 -0.89 6.42 11.95
C TYR A 233 -0.53 6.29 10.47
N LEU A 234 0.73 6.44 10.08
CA LEU A 234 1.13 6.52 8.67
C LEU A 234 0.61 5.34 7.83
N VAL A 235 0.93 4.10 8.22
CA VAL A 235 0.52 2.90 7.48
C VAL A 235 -0.98 2.62 7.62
N PRO A 236 -1.59 2.61 8.82
CA PRO A 236 -3.03 2.38 8.95
C PRO A 236 -3.89 3.35 8.13
N VAL A 237 -3.53 4.64 8.13
CA VAL A 237 -4.22 5.67 7.34
C VAL A 237 -3.91 5.52 5.85
N SER A 238 -2.66 5.29 5.47
CA SER A 238 -2.29 5.06 4.06
C SER A 238 -3.02 3.85 3.49
N PHE A 239 -3.11 2.76 4.25
CA PHE A 239 -3.86 1.58 3.86
C PHE A 239 -5.35 1.91 3.69
N ALA A 240 -5.98 2.52 4.68
CA ALA A 240 -7.40 2.85 4.67
C ALA A 240 -7.80 3.78 3.51
N LEU A 241 -6.93 4.70 3.12
CA LEU A 241 -7.16 5.63 2.02
C LEU A 241 -6.77 5.04 0.67
N LEU A 242 -5.53 4.55 0.54
CA LEU A 242 -5.01 4.10 -0.74
C LEU A 242 -5.67 2.79 -1.17
N TRP A 243 -5.78 1.80 -0.29
CA TRP A 243 -6.24 0.46 -0.68
C TRP A 243 -7.64 0.45 -1.31
N PRO A 244 -8.71 1.00 -0.68
CA PRO A 244 -10.03 0.99 -1.28
C PRO A 244 -10.07 1.82 -2.57
N TYR A 245 -9.43 2.99 -2.59
CA TYR A 245 -9.47 3.87 -3.75
C TYR A 245 -8.76 3.26 -4.94
N THR A 246 -7.53 2.75 -4.77
CA THR A 246 -6.75 2.23 -5.88
C THR A 246 -7.34 0.93 -6.42
N LEU A 247 -7.84 0.05 -5.55
CA LEU A 247 -8.61 -1.12 -5.98
C LEU A 247 -9.87 -0.71 -6.72
N TYR A 248 -10.62 0.26 -6.20
CA TYR A 248 -11.85 0.72 -6.86
C TYR A 248 -11.56 1.20 -8.27
N TYR A 249 -10.55 2.05 -8.42
CA TYR A 249 -10.22 2.62 -9.71
C TYR A 249 -9.54 1.62 -10.65
N GLY A 250 -8.64 0.79 -10.15
CA GLY A 250 -7.98 -0.28 -10.89
C GLY A 250 -8.97 -1.32 -11.42
N LEU A 251 -9.84 -1.85 -10.56
CA LEU A 251 -10.86 -2.84 -10.94
C LEU A 251 -11.93 -2.22 -11.86
N LYS A 252 -12.48 -1.06 -11.51
CA LYS A 252 -13.58 -0.45 -12.28
C LYS A 252 -13.12 0.12 -13.62
N TYR A 253 -12.05 0.91 -13.64
CA TYR A 253 -11.64 1.64 -14.85
C TYR A 253 -10.48 0.96 -15.58
N GLY A 254 -9.63 0.22 -14.87
CA GLY A 254 -8.61 -0.66 -15.46
C GLY A 254 -9.23 -1.96 -15.99
N LEU A 255 -9.81 -2.77 -15.10
CA LEU A 255 -10.38 -4.09 -15.45
C LEU A 255 -11.83 -4.05 -15.97
N LYS A 256 -12.46 -2.87 -16.01
CA LYS A 256 -13.86 -2.67 -16.47
C LYS A 256 -14.90 -3.45 -15.66
N TRP A 257 -14.67 -3.67 -14.36
CA TRP A 257 -15.65 -4.31 -13.49
C TRP A 257 -16.82 -3.37 -13.16
N SER A 258 -17.98 -3.96 -12.83
CA SER A 258 -19.14 -3.17 -12.39
C SER A 258 -18.88 -2.57 -11.01
N THR A 259 -19.43 -1.36 -10.76
CA THR A 259 -19.28 -0.65 -9.47
C THR A 259 -19.65 -1.54 -8.26
N LYS A 260 -20.71 -2.36 -8.39
CA LYS A 260 -21.17 -3.23 -7.32
C LYS A 260 -20.15 -4.33 -7.02
N ILE A 261 -19.72 -5.07 -8.06
CA ILE A 261 -18.72 -6.14 -7.91
C ILE A 261 -17.43 -5.57 -7.32
N THR A 262 -16.94 -4.46 -7.86
CA THR A 262 -15.71 -3.81 -7.38
C THR A 262 -15.78 -3.46 -5.89
N LEU A 263 -16.85 -2.79 -5.44
CA LEU A 263 -16.97 -2.40 -4.02
C LEU A 263 -17.16 -3.61 -3.10
N SER A 264 -17.90 -4.63 -3.54
CA SER A 264 -18.02 -5.89 -2.80
C SER A 264 -16.68 -6.62 -2.68
N THR A 265 -15.89 -6.69 -3.77
CA THR A 265 -14.55 -7.28 -3.75
C THR A 265 -13.61 -6.53 -2.80
N ILE A 266 -13.69 -5.20 -2.75
CA ILE A 266 -12.91 -4.40 -1.79
C ILE A 266 -13.28 -4.79 -0.36
N LEU A 267 -14.56 -4.91 -0.02
CA LEU A 267 -14.95 -5.36 1.32
C LEU A 267 -14.52 -6.79 1.61
N ILE A 268 -14.68 -7.71 0.67
CA ILE A 268 -14.24 -9.11 0.80
C ILE A 268 -12.71 -9.17 1.00
N SER A 269 -11.96 -8.18 0.50
CA SER A 269 -10.51 -8.15 0.70
C SER A 269 -10.09 -8.11 2.17
N ILE A 270 -10.99 -7.70 3.08
CA ILE A 270 -10.79 -7.78 4.55
C ILE A 270 -10.44 -9.18 5.03
N ILE A 271 -10.95 -10.22 4.36
CA ILE A 271 -10.76 -11.61 4.76
C ILE A 271 -9.32 -12.07 4.55
N PHE A 272 -8.57 -11.50 3.60
CA PHE A 272 -7.20 -11.94 3.29
C PHE A 272 -6.16 -11.52 4.33
N GLY A 273 -6.58 -10.88 5.43
CA GLY A 273 -5.74 -10.53 6.55
C GLY A 273 -4.95 -9.24 6.31
N PHE A 274 -5.08 -8.29 7.22
CA PHE A 274 -4.43 -6.98 7.14
C PHE A 274 -3.37 -6.78 8.23
N ASN A 275 -2.74 -7.85 8.68
CA ASN A 275 -1.66 -7.80 9.68
C ASN A 275 -0.49 -6.91 9.25
N PHE A 276 -0.27 -6.72 7.95
CA PHE A 276 0.73 -5.78 7.43
C PHE A 276 0.27 -4.31 7.48
N ALA A 277 -1.01 -4.02 7.71
CA ALA A 277 -1.52 -2.65 7.72
C ALA A 277 -1.78 -2.09 9.12
N ILE A 278 -1.61 -2.90 10.18
CA ILE A 278 -1.91 -2.50 11.56
C ILE A 278 -0.78 -1.75 12.28
N MET A 279 0.45 -1.84 11.75
CA MET A 279 1.61 -1.14 12.30
C MET A 279 2.44 -0.52 11.18
N THR A 280 3.06 0.61 11.48
CA THR A 280 3.97 1.27 10.54
C THR A 280 5.36 0.66 10.61
N THR A 281 5.74 0.03 9.51
CA THR A 281 7.12 -0.28 9.16
C THR A 281 7.37 0.16 7.71
N PRO A 282 8.62 0.46 7.33
CA PRO A 282 8.96 0.77 5.94
C PRO A 282 8.54 -0.35 4.98
N GLN A 283 8.67 -1.61 5.41
CA GLN A 283 8.23 -2.76 4.63
C GLN A 283 6.73 -2.76 4.37
N ASN A 284 5.93 -2.59 5.42
CA ASN A 284 4.47 -2.60 5.32
C ASN A 284 3.97 -1.50 4.39
N LEU A 285 4.53 -0.29 4.53
CA LEU A 285 4.25 0.81 3.62
C LEU A 285 4.64 0.46 2.18
N ALA A 286 5.83 -0.11 1.99
CA ALA A 286 6.28 -0.46 0.65
C ALA A 286 5.42 -1.55 0.00
N PHE A 287 4.93 -2.52 0.77
CA PHE A 287 4.05 -3.57 0.26
C PHE A 287 2.71 -2.99 -0.19
N ILE A 288 2.11 -2.10 0.60
CA ILE A 288 0.91 -1.36 0.18
C ILE A 288 1.19 -0.66 -1.15
N LEU A 289 2.27 0.14 -1.22
CA LEU A 289 2.60 0.96 -2.38
C LEU A 289 2.92 0.11 -3.64
N SER A 290 3.70 -0.97 -3.51
CA SER A 290 3.96 -1.91 -4.62
C SER A 290 2.67 -2.53 -5.14
N THR A 291 1.83 -3.01 -4.24
CA THR A 291 0.59 -3.67 -4.61
C THR A 291 -0.37 -2.71 -5.31
N ILE A 292 -0.60 -1.51 -4.77
CA ILE A 292 -1.47 -0.52 -5.43
C ILE A 292 -0.91 -0.09 -6.80
N PHE A 293 0.42 -0.03 -6.96
CA PHE A 293 1.05 0.31 -8.23
C PHE A 293 0.74 -0.72 -9.30
N ILE A 294 0.84 -2.01 -8.96
CA ILE A 294 0.47 -3.12 -9.85
C ILE A 294 -1.01 -3.01 -10.25
N PHE A 295 -1.91 -2.83 -9.28
CA PHE A 295 -3.36 -2.70 -9.54
C PHE A 295 -3.73 -1.50 -10.42
N LEU A 296 -3.01 -0.38 -10.31
CA LEU A 296 -3.27 0.82 -11.09
C LEU A 296 -2.66 0.77 -12.49
N LEU A 297 -1.77 -0.19 -12.76
CA LEU A 297 -1.02 -0.25 -14.01
C LEU A 297 -1.90 -0.25 -15.28
N PRO A 298 -3.01 -1.03 -15.37
CA PRO A 298 -3.88 -1.01 -16.54
C PRO A 298 -4.55 0.36 -16.78
N LEU A 299 -4.73 1.14 -15.72
CA LEU A 299 -5.30 2.49 -15.81
C LEU A 299 -4.23 3.53 -16.19
N LEU A 300 -3.06 3.46 -15.55
CA LEU A 300 -1.92 4.35 -15.80
C LEU A 300 -1.50 4.34 -17.28
N GLN A 301 -1.49 3.17 -17.90
CA GLN A 301 -1.02 2.97 -19.28
C GLN A 301 -1.88 3.62 -20.36
N LYS A 302 -3.04 4.19 -19.99
CA LYS A 302 -3.88 4.95 -20.92
C LYS A 302 -3.32 6.34 -21.22
N ASN A 303 -2.43 6.87 -20.38
CA ASN A 303 -1.75 8.13 -20.62
C ASN A 303 -0.41 7.89 -21.32
N GLN A 304 0.18 8.89 -21.99
CA GLN A 304 1.52 8.80 -22.55
C GLN A 304 2.63 9.00 -21.50
N ASN A 305 2.38 9.87 -20.51
CA ASN A 305 3.33 10.31 -19.50
C ASN A 305 3.41 9.41 -18.25
N TYR A 306 2.66 8.29 -18.22
CA TYR A 306 2.62 7.41 -17.06
C TYR A 306 3.98 6.85 -16.65
N LEU A 307 4.93 6.73 -17.59
CA LEU A 307 6.27 6.24 -17.30
C LEU A 307 7.05 7.17 -16.37
N ILE A 308 6.83 8.48 -16.47
CA ILE A 308 7.48 9.47 -15.59
C ILE A 308 6.99 9.25 -14.15
N PHE A 309 5.66 9.20 -13.97
CA PHE A 309 5.07 8.90 -12.66
C PHE A 309 5.50 7.53 -12.14
N ALA A 310 5.49 6.50 -12.99
CA ALA A 310 5.91 5.16 -12.62
C ALA A 310 7.38 5.11 -12.17
N THR A 311 8.26 5.87 -12.83
CA THR A 311 9.68 6.00 -12.46
C THR A 311 9.85 6.73 -11.14
N LEU A 312 9.15 7.86 -10.94
CA LEU A 312 9.15 8.57 -9.66
C LEU A 312 8.65 7.66 -8.53
N PHE A 313 7.56 6.93 -8.78
CA PHE A 313 6.97 5.99 -7.84
C PHE A 313 7.96 4.90 -7.44
N SER A 314 8.59 4.23 -8.40
CA SER A 314 9.50 3.11 -8.12
C SER A 314 10.82 3.56 -7.49
N LEU A 315 11.36 4.71 -7.90
CA LEU A 315 12.55 5.31 -7.27
C LEU A 315 12.26 5.73 -5.82
N GLY A 316 11.13 6.40 -5.58
CA GLY A 316 10.72 6.73 -4.22
C GLY A 316 10.53 5.47 -3.37
N LEU A 317 9.93 4.42 -3.94
CA LEU A 317 9.74 3.15 -3.24
C LEU A 317 11.05 2.42 -2.91
N LEU A 318 12.08 2.53 -3.76
CA LEU A 318 13.42 2.02 -3.48
C LEU A 318 14.02 2.63 -2.20
N THR A 319 13.76 3.92 -1.95
CA THR A 319 14.22 4.59 -0.72
C THR A 319 13.42 4.17 0.52
N ILE A 320 12.20 3.65 0.33
CA ILE A 320 11.35 3.16 1.42
C ILE A 320 11.76 1.74 1.81
N HIS A 321 11.77 0.80 0.87
CA HIS A 321 12.12 -0.59 1.18
C HIS A 321 12.57 -1.37 -0.06
N PRO A 322 13.66 -2.17 0.02
CA PRO A 322 14.23 -2.86 -1.14
C PRO A 322 13.29 -3.88 -1.76
N LEU A 323 12.59 -4.71 -0.96
CA LEU A 323 11.68 -5.74 -1.51
C LEU A 323 10.61 -5.16 -2.45
N GLY A 324 9.88 -4.14 -2.00
CA GLY A 324 8.85 -3.48 -2.82
C GLY A 324 9.47 -2.61 -3.92
N GLY A 325 10.52 -1.86 -3.57
CA GLY A 325 11.20 -0.92 -4.45
C GLY A 325 11.87 -1.59 -5.66
N ILE A 326 12.70 -2.61 -5.44
CA ILE A 326 13.41 -3.33 -6.51
C ILE A 326 12.41 -3.98 -7.46
N SER A 327 11.42 -4.69 -6.92
CA SER A 327 10.36 -5.32 -7.71
C SER A 327 9.63 -4.31 -8.58
N SER A 328 9.22 -3.18 -8.00
CA SER A 328 8.50 -2.12 -8.73
C SER A 328 9.40 -1.41 -9.74
N PHE A 329 10.68 -1.20 -9.42
CA PHE A 329 11.65 -0.57 -10.31
C PHE A 329 11.92 -1.41 -11.54
N ILE A 330 12.11 -2.73 -11.37
CA ILE A 330 12.31 -3.65 -12.49
C ILE A 330 11.08 -3.72 -13.39
N LEU A 331 9.87 -3.72 -12.81
CA LEU A 331 8.64 -3.58 -13.59
C LEU A 331 8.66 -2.29 -14.43
N VAL A 332 9.10 -1.17 -13.88
CA VAL A 332 9.23 0.10 -14.61
C VAL A 332 10.27 0.02 -15.73
N LEU A 333 11.39 -0.68 -15.52
CA LEU A 333 12.38 -0.93 -16.58
C LEU A 333 11.76 -1.72 -17.74
N PHE A 334 10.94 -2.74 -17.46
CA PHE A 334 10.18 -3.45 -18.50
C PHE A 334 9.26 -2.51 -19.28
N LEU A 335 8.56 -1.60 -18.59
CA LEU A 335 7.64 -0.65 -19.23
C LEU A 335 8.37 0.36 -20.12
N TRP A 336 9.55 0.83 -19.71
CA TRP A 336 10.43 1.65 -20.54
C TRP A 336 10.94 0.87 -21.75
N TRP A 337 11.43 -0.35 -21.52
CA TRP A 337 11.95 -1.22 -22.56
C TRP A 337 10.91 -1.52 -23.64
N GLU A 338 9.66 -1.76 -23.26
CA GLU A 338 8.55 -2.03 -24.19
C GLU A 338 8.31 -0.86 -25.16
N LYS A 339 8.44 0.39 -24.67
CA LYS A 339 8.25 1.62 -25.47
C LYS A 339 9.42 1.95 -26.40
N THR A 340 10.56 1.31 -26.25
CA THR A 340 11.69 1.53 -27.15
C THR A 340 11.38 1.05 -28.58
N LYS A 341 12.00 1.68 -29.59
CA LYS A 341 11.85 1.32 -31.01
C LYS A 341 12.90 0.29 -31.48
N PHE A 342 13.28 -0.65 -30.62
CA PHE A 342 14.25 -1.69 -30.98
C PHE A 342 13.68 -2.75 -31.92
N SER A 343 14.57 -3.46 -32.63
CA SER A 343 14.20 -4.60 -33.49
C SER A 343 13.52 -5.71 -32.68
N PRO A 344 12.67 -6.56 -33.30
CA PRO A 344 12.01 -7.66 -32.60
C PRO A 344 12.97 -8.61 -31.87
N LEU A 345 14.12 -8.91 -32.48
CA LEU A 345 15.15 -9.76 -31.88
C LEU A 345 15.78 -9.09 -30.65
N THR A 346 16.17 -7.82 -30.79
CA THR A 346 16.71 -7.03 -29.67
C THR A 346 15.71 -6.95 -28.53
N LYS A 347 14.42 -6.69 -28.82
CA LYS A 347 13.36 -6.67 -27.80
C LYS A 347 13.24 -8.00 -27.07
N LYS A 348 13.28 -9.13 -27.80
CA LYS A 348 13.23 -10.48 -27.22
C LYS A 348 14.42 -10.75 -26.29
N ILE A 349 15.63 -10.45 -26.75
CA ILE A 349 16.86 -10.62 -25.96
C ILE A 349 16.83 -9.73 -24.72
N GLY A 350 16.48 -8.45 -24.86
CA GLY A 350 16.41 -7.53 -23.72
C GLY A 350 15.29 -7.88 -22.74
N ASN A 351 14.13 -8.36 -23.22
CA ASN A 351 13.08 -8.88 -22.33
C ASN A 351 13.57 -10.09 -21.52
N LEU A 352 14.29 -11.02 -22.16
CA LEU A 352 14.89 -12.17 -21.48
C LEU A 352 15.94 -11.70 -20.47
N GLY A 353 16.83 -10.78 -20.85
CA GLY A 353 17.84 -10.21 -19.97
C GLY A 353 17.23 -9.54 -18.75
N LEU A 354 16.26 -8.63 -18.95
CA LEU A 354 15.52 -7.98 -17.86
C LEU A 354 14.80 -8.98 -16.97
N TYR A 355 14.25 -10.05 -17.52
CA TYR A 355 13.59 -11.10 -16.75
C TYR A 355 14.57 -11.87 -15.87
N LEU A 356 15.70 -12.29 -16.42
CA LEU A 356 16.75 -12.95 -15.66
C LEU A 356 17.30 -12.03 -14.56
N SER A 357 17.51 -10.75 -14.88
CA SER A 357 17.87 -9.73 -13.88
C SER A 357 16.80 -9.59 -12.79
N ALA A 358 15.51 -9.62 -13.15
CA ALA A 358 14.40 -9.60 -12.19
C ALA A 358 14.47 -10.76 -11.21
N VAL A 359 14.70 -11.97 -11.71
CA VAL A 359 14.76 -13.21 -10.93
C VAL A 359 15.89 -13.22 -9.91
N VAL A 360 17.06 -12.69 -10.26
CA VAL A 360 18.24 -12.68 -9.37
C VAL A 360 18.33 -11.44 -8.50
N SER A 361 17.53 -10.41 -8.74
CA SER A 361 17.68 -9.09 -8.11
C SER A 361 17.56 -9.11 -6.57
N LEU A 362 16.54 -9.76 -6.00
CA LEU A 362 16.38 -9.84 -4.54
C LEU A 362 17.39 -10.80 -3.89
N PRO A 363 17.64 -12.02 -4.40
CA PRO A 363 18.71 -12.87 -3.91
C PRO A 363 20.08 -12.16 -3.92
N LEU A 364 20.39 -11.45 -5.00
CA LEU A 364 21.64 -10.69 -5.10
C LEU A 364 21.68 -9.53 -4.10
N PHE A 365 20.57 -8.82 -3.90
CA PHE A 365 20.46 -7.79 -2.88
C PHE A 365 20.73 -8.36 -1.48
N PHE A 366 20.13 -9.50 -1.12
CA PHE A 366 20.39 -10.16 0.16
C PHE A 366 21.83 -10.61 0.31
N ALA A 367 22.41 -11.20 -0.75
CA ALA A 367 23.80 -11.62 -0.75
C ALA A 367 24.75 -10.44 -0.54
N LEU A 368 24.54 -9.34 -1.26
CA LEU A 368 25.31 -8.11 -1.11
C LEU A 368 25.15 -7.51 0.29
N TYR A 369 23.93 -7.49 0.83
CA TYR A 369 23.67 -6.97 2.17
C TYR A 369 24.45 -7.75 3.24
N GLN A 370 24.44 -9.09 3.16
CA GLN A 370 25.22 -9.93 4.06
C GLN A 370 26.73 -9.77 3.87
N TYR A 371 27.18 -9.62 2.62
CA TYR A 371 28.59 -9.34 2.32
C TYR A 371 29.06 -8.02 2.94
N LEU A 372 28.25 -6.96 2.83
CA LEU A 372 28.52 -5.67 3.47
C LEU A 372 28.49 -5.75 5.00
N ALA A 373 27.73 -6.70 5.56
CA ALA A 373 27.79 -7.09 6.97
C ALA A 373 29.00 -7.98 7.31
N LYS A 374 30.02 -8.03 6.44
CA LYS A 374 31.30 -8.74 6.59
C LYS A 374 31.17 -10.27 6.64
N LYS A 375 30.16 -10.85 5.97
CA LYS A 375 30.06 -12.30 5.78
C LYS A 375 30.84 -12.76 4.55
N SER A 376 31.48 -13.91 4.66
CA SER A 376 32.15 -14.55 3.53
C SER A 376 31.12 -15.10 2.54
N TRP A 377 31.49 -15.15 1.27
CA TRP A 377 30.64 -15.72 0.22
C TRP A 377 30.26 -17.19 0.48
N THR A 378 31.12 -17.96 1.14
CA THR A 378 30.84 -19.35 1.54
C THR A 378 29.74 -19.47 2.58
N ASN A 379 29.57 -18.45 3.44
CA ASN A 379 28.52 -18.42 4.45
C ASN A 379 27.20 -17.87 3.88
N ILE A 380 27.30 -17.01 2.87
CA ILE A 380 26.14 -16.43 2.18
C ILE A 380 25.53 -17.46 1.23
N PHE A 381 26.36 -18.11 0.41
CA PHE A 381 25.91 -19.08 -0.58
C PHE A 381 26.05 -20.50 -0.05
N SER A 382 24.91 -21.14 0.14
CA SER A 382 24.86 -22.57 0.40
C SER A 382 23.66 -23.18 -0.32
N TRP A 383 23.87 -24.38 -0.84
CA TRP A 383 22.84 -25.14 -1.52
C TRP A 383 21.91 -25.77 -0.47
N HIS A 384 20.65 -25.36 -0.48
CA HIS A 384 19.62 -25.93 0.37
C HIS A 384 18.69 -26.80 -0.45
N VAL A 385 18.30 -27.96 0.09
CA VAL A 385 17.25 -28.78 -0.50
C VAL A 385 15.90 -28.29 -0.01
N PRO A 386 15.01 -27.89 -0.92
CA PRO A 386 13.64 -27.53 -0.63
C PRO A 386 12.86 -28.51 0.25
N LYS A 387 12.55 -28.14 1.50
CA LYS A 387 11.46 -28.80 2.25
C LYS A 387 10.15 -28.07 1.98
N PHE A 388 9.47 -28.44 0.89
CA PHE A 388 8.14 -27.92 0.59
C PHE A 388 7.13 -28.44 1.61
N ASN A 389 6.72 -27.58 2.53
CA ASN A 389 5.60 -27.85 3.41
C ASN A 389 4.32 -27.42 2.69
N VAL A 390 3.58 -28.39 2.14
CA VAL A 390 2.22 -28.14 1.64
C VAL A 390 1.36 -27.71 2.83
N PRO A 391 0.59 -26.61 2.73
CA PRO A 391 -0.34 -26.22 3.78
C PRO A 391 -1.25 -27.40 4.12
N LYS A 392 -1.17 -27.90 5.35
CA LYS A 392 -2.05 -28.97 5.83
C LYS A 392 -3.40 -28.37 6.18
N LEU A 393 -4.48 -29.07 5.81
CA LEU A 393 -5.82 -28.72 6.28
C LEU A 393 -5.85 -28.84 7.80
N HIS A 394 -6.12 -27.72 8.47
CA HIS A 394 -6.33 -27.69 9.91
C HIS A 394 -7.82 -27.79 10.21
N TRP A 395 -8.19 -28.61 11.19
CA TRP A 395 -9.58 -28.73 11.67
C TRP A 395 -9.62 -28.65 13.19
N ALA A 396 -9.92 -27.45 13.70
CA ALA A 396 -10.24 -27.20 15.10
C ALA A 396 -11.68 -27.65 15.38
N GLN A 397 -11.88 -28.31 16.52
CA GLN A 397 -13.17 -28.79 16.97
C GLN A 397 -13.33 -28.52 18.48
N SER A 398 -13.85 -27.34 18.80
CA SER A 398 -14.24 -26.92 20.16
C SER A 398 -15.75 -27.11 20.41
N TYR A 399 -16.50 -27.63 19.43
CA TYR A 399 -17.96 -27.78 19.44
C TYR A 399 -18.72 -26.45 19.56
N ASN A 400 -18.06 -25.33 19.27
CA ASN A 400 -18.68 -24.04 19.08
C ASN A 400 -18.54 -23.66 17.62
N PHE A 401 -19.61 -23.82 16.84
CA PHE A 401 -19.58 -23.64 15.39
C PHE A 401 -18.97 -22.29 14.96
N ALA A 402 -19.31 -21.20 15.65
CA ALA A 402 -18.80 -19.88 15.28
C ALA A 402 -17.30 -19.74 15.53
N LEU A 403 -16.80 -20.23 16.68
CA LEU A 403 -15.38 -20.22 17.00
C LEU A 403 -14.59 -21.20 16.13
N ASP A 404 -15.11 -22.40 15.92
CA ASP A 404 -14.50 -23.41 15.06
C ASP A 404 -14.41 -22.91 13.62
N PHE A 405 -15.46 -22.27 13.11
CA PHE A 405 -15.44 -21.66 11.79
C PHE A 405 -14.37 -20.56 11.69
N ALA A 406 -14.28 -19.65 12.67
CA ALA A 406 -13.28 -18.58 12.68
C ALA A 406 -11.84 -19.13 12.77
N HIS A 407 -11.59 -20.10 13.65
CA HIS A 407 -10.29 -20.75 13.78
C HIS A 407 -9.90 -21.49 12.50
N ASN A 408 -10.81 -22.28 11.94
CA ASN A 408 -10.56 -23.00 10.69
C ASN A 408 -10.35 -22.06 9.51
N LEU A 409 -11.10 -20.95 9.41
CA LEU A 409 -10.88 -19.94 8.38
C LEU A 409 -9.48 -19.32 8.50
N GLY A 410 -9.09 -18.89 9.72
CA GLY A 410 -7.80 -18.25 9.96
C GLY A 410 -6.61 -19.19 9.75
N GLN A 411 -6.70 -20.43 10.25
CA GLN A 411 -5.62 -21.42 10.13
C GLN A 411 -5.46 -21.97 8.72
N ASN A 412 -6.53 -21.96 7.92
CA ASN A 412 -6.51 -22.40 6.52
C ASN A 412 -6.45 -21.23 5.52
N ILE A 413 -6.18 -20.00 5.95
CA ILE A 413 -6.22 -18.83 5.05
C ILE A 413 -5.27 -18.97 3.85
N ASP A 414 -4.11 -19.58 4.07
CA ASP A 414 -3.12 -19.84 3.02
C ASP A 414 -3.60 -20.89 2.02
N LEU A 415 -4.29 -21.93 2.49
CA LEU A 415 -4.90 -22.95 1.63
C LEU A 415 -6.05 -22.35 0.80
N ILE A 416 -6.91 -21.56 1.43
CA ILE A 416 -8.02 -20.84 0.78
C ILE A 416 -7.46 -19.91 -0.30
N PHE A 417 -6.42 -19.15 0.04
CA PHE A 417 -5.75 -18.26 -0.90
C PHE A 417 -5.19 -19.03 -2.10
N MET A 418 -4.49 -20.15 -1.87
CA MET A 418 -3.93 -20.98 -2.93
C MET A 418 -5.02 -21.52 -3.87
N ILE A 419 -6.14 -22.02 -3.32
CA ILE A 419 -7.28 -22.50 -4.10
C ILE A 419 -7.86 -21.36 -4.94
N LEU A 420 -8.10 -20.19 -4.34
CA LEU A 420 -8.63 -19.03 -5.06
C LEU A 420 -7.68 -18.56 -6.16
N PHE A 421 -6.38 -18.53 -5.90
CA PHE A 421 -5.37 -18.19 -6.89
C PHE A 421 -5.38 -19.15 -8.09
N ILE A 422 -5.40 -20.46 -7.83
CA ILE A 422 -5.45 -21.49 -8.89
C ILE A 422 -6.76 -21.38 -9.70
N LEU A 423 -7.90 -21.22 -9.03
CA LEU A 423 -9.20 -21.04 -9.69
C LEU A 423 -9.22 -19.77 -10.55
N SER A 424 -8.70 -18.65 -10.04
CA SER A 424 -8.59 -17.39 -10.77
C SER A 424 -7.70 -17.54 -12.00
N ALA A 425 -6.52 -18.15 -11.85
CA ALA A 425 -5.61 -18.42 -12.97
C ALA A 425 -6.27 -19.32 -14.04
N TYR A 426 -6.94 -20.39 -13.62
CA TYR A 426 -7.71 -21.27 -14.51
C TYR A 426 -8.81 -20.50 -15.26
N LEU A 427 -9.59 -19.67 -14.57
CA LEU A 427 -10.65 -18.87 -15.19
C LEU A 427 -10.11 -17.83 -16.17
N ILE A 428 -9.00 -17.17 -15.84
CA ILE A 428 -8.33 -16.21 -16.74
C ILE A 428 -7.85 -16.91 -18.00
N PHE A 429 -7.22 -18.08 -17.86
CA PHE A 429 -6.76 -18.89 -18.99
C PHE A 429 -7.93 -19.37 -19.85
N LYS A 430 -8.96 -19.98 -19.24
CA LYS A 430 -10.18 -20.46 -19.91
C LYS A 430 -10.94 -19.36 -20.65
N LYS A 431 -10.93 -18.13 -20.14
CA LYS A 431 -11.58 -16.96 -20.76
C LYS A 431 -10.65 -16.21 -21.73
N HIS A 432 -9.45 -16.74 -22.02
CA HIS A 432 -8.42 -16.10 -22.86
C HIS A 432 -8.07 -14.67 -22.44
N LYS A 433 -8.16 -14.36 -21.14
CA LYS A 433 -7.84 -13.03 -20.59
C LYS A 433 -6.37 -12.86 -20.21
N TYR A 434 -5.52 -13.86 -20.43
CA TYR A 434 -4.12 -13.83 -20.01
C TYR A 434 -3.32 -12.66 -20.61
N LEU A 435 -3.60 -12.25 -21.85
CA LEU A 435 -2.97 -11.10 -22.49
C LEU A 435 -3.17 -9.82 -21.68
N PHE A 436 -4.37 -9.64 -21.12
CA PHE A 436 -4.71 -8.50 -20.28
C PHE A 436 -3.89 -8.49 -18.97
N PHE A 437 -3.61 -9.67 -18.40
CA PHE A 437 -2.89 -9.84 -17.14
C PHE A 437 -1.38 -10.08 -17.30
N THR A 438 -0.83 -10.04 -18.53
CA THR A 438 0.57 -10.36 -18.81
C THR A 438 1.56 -9.69 -17.85
N ARG A 439 1.39 -8.38 -17.58
CA ARG A 439 2.27 -7.62 -16.69
C ARG A 439 2.13 -8.01 -15.22
N HIS A 440 0.91 -8.40 -14.80
CA HIS A 440 0.70 -8.92 -13.45
C HIS A 440 1.38 -10.30 -13.30
N TYR A 441 1.20 -11.18 -14.29
CA TYR A 441 1.85 -12.49 -14.28
C TYR A 441 3.37 -12.39 -14.36
N LEU A 442 3.91 -11.42 -15.09
CA LEU A 442 5.36 -11.15 -15.11
C LEU A 442 5.88 -10.85 -13.70
N VAL A 443 5.17 -10.01 -12.93
CA VAL A 443 5.53 -9.68 -11.55
C VAL A 443 5.45 -10.90 -10.65
N LEU A 444 4.34 -11.62 -10.71
CA LEU A 444 4.14 -12.83 -9.92
C LEU A 444 5.20 -13.90 -10.23
N SER A 445 5.55 -14.07 -11.51
CA SER A 445 6.51 -15.09 -11.92
C SER A 445 7.92 -14.77 -11.43
N TYR A 446 8.40 -13.52 -11.58
CA TYR A 446 9.71 -13.20 -11.05
C TYR A 446 9.71 -13.19 -9.51
N LEU A 447 8.64 -12.79 -8.82
CA LEU A 447 8.60 -12.84 -7.35
C LEU A 447 8.67 -14.29 -6.84
N ALA A 448 7.94 -15.21 -7.47
CA ALA A 448 8.01 -16.63 -7.16
C ALA A 448 9.42 -17.20 -7.39
N LEU A 449 10.08 -16.80 -8.48
CA LEU A 449 11.45 -17.22 -8.74
C LEU A 449 12.47 -16.54 -7.82
N ASN A 450 12.27 -15.28 -7.42
CA ASN A 450 13.11 -14.63 -6.40
C ASN A 450 13.05 -15.41 -5.08
N TYR A 451 11.85 -15.81 -4.64
CA TYR A 451 11.69 -16.68 -3.47
C TYR A 451 12.45 -18.00 -3.65
N LEU A 452 12.24 -18.69 -4.78
CA LEU A 452 12.87 -19.98 -5.04
C LEU A 452 14.40 -19.89 -5.07
N VAL A 453 14.96 -18.91 -5.79
CA VAL A 453 16.41 -18.70 -5.89
C VAL A 453 16.99 -18.29 -4.54
N ALA A 454 16.35 -17.36 -3.82
CA ALA A 454 16.81 -16.98 -2.49
C ALA A 454 16.83 -18.18 -1.55
N TRP A 455 15.78 -19.00 -1.55
CA TRP A 455 15.69 -20.17 -0.69
C TRP A 455 16.69 -21.27 -1.04
N LEU A 456 16.96 -21.49 -2.33
CA LEU A 456 17.91 -22.51 -2.78
C LEU A 456 19.36 -22.12 -2.47
N PHE A 457 19.70 -20.84 -2.60
CA PHE A 457 21.10 -20.40 -2.67
C PHE A 457 21.54 -19.47 -1.54
N ILE A 458 20.64 -18.79 -0.83
CA ILE A 458 21.00 -17.80 0.21
C ILE A 458 20.76 -18.37 1.60
N SER A 459 21.80 -18.39 2.43
CA SER A 459 21.70 -18.66 3.86
C SER A 459 21.55 -17.37 4.66
N PHE A 460 20.74 -17.39 5.72
CA PHE A 460 20.50 -16.27 6.62
C PHE A 460 21.03 -16.57 8.03
N SER A 461 22.31 -16.93 8.15
CA SER A 461 22.93 -17.44 9.39
C SER A 461 23.00 -16.45 10.56
N GLU A 462 22.74 -15.16 10.35
CA GLU A 462 22.74 -14.13 11.42
C GLU A 462 21.46 -14.09 12.24
N GLN A 463 20.39 -14.65 11.71
CA GLN A 463 19.11 -14.67 12.39
C GLN A 463 19.01 -15.93 13.24
N ILE A 464 18.37 -15.79 14.40
CA ILE A 464 17.99 -16.93 15.23
C ILE A 464 17.21 -17.90 14.32
N ASP A 465 17.43 -19.21 14.47
CA ASP A 465 16.94 -20.23 13.52
C ASP A 465 15.47 -20.07 13.09
N TYR A 466 14.60 -19.61 14.01
CA TYR A 466 13.19 -19.39 13.73
C TYR A 466 12.88 -18.14 12.86
N GLN A 467 13.81 -17.18 12.76
CA GLN A 467 13.69 -15.94 11.97
C GLN A 467 14.34 -16.02 10.58
N GLN A 468 15.21 -17.01 10.32
CA GLN A 468 15.96 -17.11 9.06
C GLN A 468 15.06 -17.13 7.82
N ASN A 469 13.84 -17.66 7.96
CA ASN A 469 12.86 -17.71 6.89
C ASN A 469 12.00 -16.45 6.76
N ASP A 470 12.11 -15.48 7.67
CA ASP A 470 11.25 -14.29 7.67
C ASP A 470 11.41 -13.49 6.37
N TYR A 471 12.63 -13.33 5.86
CA TYR A 471 12.87 -12.64 4.58
C TYR A 471 12.18 -13.33 3.40
N LEU A 472 12.21 -14.67 3.37
CA LEU A 472 11.55 -15.47 2.34
C LEU A 472 10.01 -15.35 2.46
N LEU A 473 9.48 -15.40 3.68
CA LEU A 473 8.06 -15.21 3.96
C LEU A 473 7.58 -13.80 3.57
N ARG A 474 8.44 -12.78 3.67
CA ARG A 474 8.13 -11.42 3.21
C ARG A 474 8.00 -11.35 1.68
N ILE A 475 8.79 -12.11 0.92
CA ILE A 475 8.61 -12.24 -0.54
C ILE A 475 7.27 -12.91 -0.86
N ILE A 476 6.93 -13.99 -0.15
CA ILE A 476 5.63 -14.67 -0.29
C ILE A 476 4.49 -13.70 0.03
N LEU A 477 4.60 -12.88 1.07
CA LEU A 477 3.57 -11.90 1.42
C LEU A 477 3.37 -10.89 0.28
N LEU A 478 4.45 -10.33 -0.29
CA LEU A 478 4.34 -9.44 -1.44
C LEU A 478 3.73 -10.13 -2.67
N PHE A 479 4.08 -11.40 -2.92
CA PHE A 479 3.46 -12.22 -3.96
C PHE A 479 1.94 -12.37 -3.71
N LYS A 480 1.54 -12.76 -2.50
CA LYS A 480 0.12 -12.94 -2.10
C LYS A 480 -0.66 -11.64 -2.32
N LEU A 481 -0.16 -10.51 -1.80
CA LEU A 481 -0.82 -9.21 -1.94
C LEU A 481 -0.97 -8.79 -3.41
N SER A 482 0.03 -9.09 -4.24
CA SER A 482 0.02 -8.76 -5.67
C SER A 482 -0.86 -9.70 -6.51
N SER A 483 -1.31 -10.83 -5.95
CA SER A 483 -2.15 -11.83 -6.62
C SER A 483 -3.62 -11.85 -6.15
N ILE A 484 -4.01 -10.91 -5.29
CA ILE A 484 -5.42 -10.67 -4.92
C ILE A 484 -6.36 -10.22 -6.08
N PRO A 485 -5.95 -9.49 -7.15
CA PRO A 485 -6.84 -9.25 -8.30
C PRO A 485 -7.20 -10.55 -9.03
#